data_AF-A0A0L8HKF9-F1
#
_entry.id   AF-A0A0L8HKF9-F1
#
_cell.length_a   1.000
_cell.length_b   1.000
_cell.length_c   1.000
_cell.angle_alpha   90.00
_cell.angle_beta   90.00
_cell.angle_gamma   90.00
#
_symmetry.space_group_name_H-M   'P 1'
#
loop_
_entity.id
_entity.type
_entity.pdbx_description
1 polymer ?
#
loop_
_entity_poly.entity_id
_entity_poly.type
_entity_poly.pdbx_seq_one_letter_code
_entity_poly.pdbx_strand_id
1 'polypeptide(L)'
;MSLLAQHACSLQLSKTCLRQMIQIRCMRPEIVTRERPHPETPKFLNEYSVDGPPKGKIYDKKPFRMELKADEWYFYCTCGHSKQQPFCDGAHKALQGTSFKKGNLKKYVPLRFKVETTKEYWLCNCKQTDNRPFCDGTHRREDIQAAIR
;
A
#
# COMPACT_ATOMS: atom_id res chain seq x y z
N MET A 1 14.95 8.26 78.49
CA MET A 1 14.82 6.81 78.24
C MET A 1 14.49 6.63 76.77
N SER A 2 15.39 5.94 76.05
CA SER A 2 15.41 5.66 74.60
C SER A 2 15.77 6.84 73.68
N LEU A 3 16.99 6.99 73.12
CA LEU A 3 17.72 6.15 72.13
C LEU A 3 16.87 6.02 70.85
N LEU A 4 17.26 6.37 69.61
CA LEU A 4 18.50 6.53 68.81
C LEU A 4 18.01 7.16 67.48
N ALA A 5 18.73 7.75 66.54
CA ALA A 5 20.13 8.11 66.34
C ALA A 5 20.13 9.13 65.19
N GLN A 6 21.09 10.06 65.26
CA GLN A 6 21.53 10.89 64.15
C GLN A 6 22.05 10.01 63.00
N HIS A 7 22.08 10.53 61.76
CA HIS A 7 23.31 10.64 60.99
C HIS A 7 23.10 11.39 59.66
N ALA A 8 23.80 12.52 59.55
CA ALA A 8 24.18 13.13 58.29
C ALA A 8 25.31 12.30 57.65
N CYS A 9 25.35 12.18 56.32
CA CYS A 9 26.56 11.71 55.64
C CYS A 9 26.59 12.16 54.15
N SER A 10 27.32 13.26 53.94
CA SER A 10 28.28 13.52 52.85
C SER A 10 28.01 13.06 51.41
N LEU A 11 28.03 14.06 50.52
CA LEU A 11 28.71 14.07 49.22
C LEU A 11 29.65 12.88 48.98
N GLN A 12 29.38 12.10 47.94
CA GLN A 12 30.40 11.49 47.09
C GLN A 12 29.78 10.99 45.78
N LEU A 13 30.17 11.67 44.70
CA LEU A 13 30.02 11.21 43.32
C LEU A 13 30.59 9.79 43.19
N SER A 14 29.71 8.80 43.13
CA SER A 14 30.08 7.43 42.81
C SER A 14 29.85 7.17 41.33
N LYS A 15 30.86 6.59 40.70
CA LYS A 15 31.07 6.39 39.26
C LYS A 15 30.10 5.37 38.66
N THR A 16 28.80 5.65 38.69
CA THR A 16 27.75 4.78 38.11
C THR A 16 27.00 5.44 36.94
N CYS A 17 27.36 6.67 36.57
CA CYS A 17 26.79 7.41 35.43
C CYS A 17 27.36 6.99 34.05
N LEU A 18 27.67 5.70 33.85
CA LEU A 18 28.20 5.18 32.57
C LEU A 18 27.66 3.79 32.22
N ARG A 19 26.49 3.41 32.77
CA ARG A 19 25.78 2.16 32.45
C ARG A 19 24.25 2.31 32.35
N GLN A 20 23.77 3.47 31.90
CA GLN A 20 22.52 3.53 31.14
C GLN A 20 22.91 3.43 29.66
N MET A 21 23.41 2.27 29.21
CA MET A 21 22.55 1.25 28.60
C MET A 21 21.42 1.89 27.81
N ILE A 22 21.83 2.53 26.70
CA ILE A 22 21.25 2.45 25.37
C ILE A 22 20.27 1.25 25.28
N GLN A 23 19.06 1.44 25.78
CA GLN A 23 17.91 0.63 25.41
C GLN A 23 17.15 1.41 24.33
N ILE A 24 17.86 1.66 23.22
CA ILE A 24 17.20 1.64 21.93
C ILE A 24 16.68 0.21 21.83
N ARG A 25 15.40 0.02 22.19
CA ARG A 25 14.67 -1.19 21.86
C ARG A 25 14.85 -1.37 20.36
N CYS A 26 15.71 -2.31 19.97
CA CYS A 26 15.70 -2.89 18.65
C CYS A 26 14.32 -3.54 18.50
N MET A 27 13.32 -2.75 18.06
CA MET A 27 12.06 -3.27 17.57
C MET A 27 12.45 -4.18 16.42
N ARG A 28 12.36 -5.49 16.65
CA ARG A 28 12.50 -6.49 15.60
C ARG A 28 11.52 -6.09 14.49
N PRO A 29 11.97 -5.92 13.23
CA PRO A 29 11.02 -5.78 12.16
C PRO A 29 10.17 -7.05 12.13
N GLU A 30 8.86 -6.85 12.04
CA GLU A 30 7.90 -7.93 11.87
C GLU A 30 8.36 -8.84 10.73
N ILE A 31 8.19 -10.14 10.97
CA ILE A 31 8.57 -11.22 10.09
C ILE A 31 7.83 -11.00 8.76
N VAL A 32 8.51 -10.46 7.76
CA VAL A 32 8.05 -10.49 6.37
C VAL A 32 7.90 -11.96 6.04
N THR A 33 6.66 -12.42 5.91
CA THR A 33 6.35 -13.78 5.48
C THR A 33 7.11 -14.03 4.18
N ARG A 34 7.83 -15.15 4.07
CA ARG A 34 8.47 -15.61 2.82
C ARG A 34 7.39 -16.04 1.81
N GLU A 35 6.45 -15.15 1.51
CA GLU A 35 5.56 -15.34 0.38
C GLU A 35 6.38 -15.13 -0.88
N ARG A 36 6.34 -16.12 -1.78
CA ARG A 36 7.00 -16.01 -3.09
C ARG A 36 6.39 -14.78 -3.78
N PRO A 37 7.17 -13.75 -4.11
CA PRO A 37 6.64 -12.59 -4.80
C PRO A 37 5.99 -13.07 -6.11
N HIS A 38 4.78 -12.60 -6.37
CA HIS A 38 4.09 -12.86 -7.63
C HIS A 38 5.01 -12.44 -8.79
N PRO A 39 5.01 -13.10 -9.95
CA PRO A 39 5.89 -12.76 -11.07
C PRO A 39 5.79 -11.31 -11.58
N GLU A 40 4.79 -10.56 -11.12
CA GLU A 40 4.54 -9.16 -11.47
C GLU A 40 4.85 -8.19 -10.32
N THR A 41 5.40 -8.66 -9.19
CA THR A 41 5.84 -7.79 -8.10
C THR A 41 7.02 -6.93 -8.56
N PRO A 42 6.97 -5.59 -8.43
CA PRO A 42 8.03 -4.68 -8.84
C PRO A 42 9.35 -5.06 -8.18
N LYS A 43 10.44 -5.02 -8.94
CA LYS A 43 11.76 -5.42 -8.46
C LYS A 43 12.43 -4.30 -7.67
N PHE A 44 11.96 -3.07 -7.81
CA PHE A 44 12.51 -1.90 -7.12
C PHE A 44 11.43 -1.15 -6.32
N LEU A 45 11.85 -0.60 -5.17
CA LEU A 45 11.02 0.27 -4.35
C LEU A 45 10.67 1.53 -5.17
N ASN A 46 9.37 1.78 -5.36
CA ASN A 46 8.79 2.88 -6.15
C ASN A 46 8.78 2.72 -7.69
N GLU A 47 8.96 1.51 -8.23
CA GLU A 47 8.75 1.25 -9.68
C GLU A 47 7.30 1.56 -10.11
N TYR A 48 6.33 1.37 -9.21
CA TYR A 48 4.96 1.86 -9.32
C TYR A 48 4.65 2.77 -8.13
N SER A 49 4.24 4.01 -8.39
CA SER A 49 4.04 5.03 -7.35
C SER A 49 3.00 4.60 -6.32
N VAL A 50 3.43 4.40 -5.07
CA VAL A 50 2.58 4.02 -3.93
C VAL A 50 1.60 5.15 -3.57
N ASP A 51 1.94 6.40 -3.90
CA ASP A 51 1.12 7.62 -3.77
C ASP A 51 0.01 7.74 -4.83
N GLY A 52 -0.54 6.61 -5.26
CA GLY A 52 -1.58 6.54 -6.28
C GLY A 52 -2.94 7.09 -5.80
N PRO A 53 -3.91 7.24 -6.71
CA PRO A 53 -5.27 7.63 -6.34
C PRO A 53 -5.85 6.67 -5.28
N PRO A 54 -6.79 7.14 -4.45
CA PRO A 54 -7.46 6.30 -3.46
C PRO A 54 -7.97 5.00 -4.06
N LYS A 55 -8.08 3.97 -3.22
CA LYS A 55 -8.60 2.66 -3.63
C LYS A 55 -10.02 2.81 -4.16
N GLY A 56 -10.28 2.18 -5.31
CA GLY A 56 -11.56 2.29 -6.01
C GLY A 56 -12.64 1.39 -5.42
N LYS A 57 -13.84 1.43 -6.02
CA LYS A 57 -14.88 0.44 -5.74
C LYS A 57 -14.40 -0.94 -6.21
N ILE A 58 -14.70 -1.98 -5.42
CA ILE A 58 -14.45 -3.36 -5.82
C ILE A 58 -15.41 -3.70 -6.96
N TYR A 59 -14.86 -4.02 -8.14
CA TYR A 59 -15.65 -4.43 -9.29
C TYR A 59 -15.89 -5.95 -9.28
N ASP A 60 -14.80 -6.72 -9.22
CA ASP A 60 -14.83 -8.18 -9.09
C ASP A 60 -13.72 -8.64 -8.14
N LYS A 61 -13.93 -9.78 -7.50
CA LYS A 61 -12.97 -10.47 -6.64
C LYS A 61 -11.93 -11.23 -7.46
N LYS A 62 -12.26 -11.60 -8.69
CA LYS A 62 -11.34 -12.36 -9.56
C LYS A 62 -10.44 -11.43 -10.35
N PRO A 63 -9.13 -11.73 -10.48
CA PRO A 63 -8.25 -11.01 -11.38
C PRO A 63 -8.62 -11.28 -12.84
N PHE A 64 -8.29 -10.34 -13.73
CA PHE A 64 -8.54 -10.46 -15.15
C PHE A 64 -7.28 -10.91 -15.88
N ARG A 65 -7.31 -12.09 -16.49
CA ARG A 65 -6.20 -12.61 -17.31
C ARG A 65 -6.35 -12.11 -18.74
N MET A 66 -5.31 -11.47 -19.27
CA MET A 66 -5.28 -11.06 -20.68
C MET A 66 -3.86 -10.98 -21.23
N GLU A 67 -3.73 -11.13 -22.54
CA GLU A 67 -2.49 -10.87 -23.25
C GLU A 67 -2.30 -9.36 -23.45
N LEU A 68 -1.15 -8.84 -23.05
CA LEU A 68 -0.74 -7.45 -23.31
C LEU A 68 0.46 -7.46 -24.25
N LYS A 69 0.47 -6.55 -25.22
CA LYS A 69 1.55 -6.41 -26.20
C LYS A 69 2.64 -5.47 -25.70
N ALA A 70 3.89 -5.82 -25.99
CA ALA A 70 5.04 -4.97 -25.72
C ALA A 70 4.88 -3.59 -26.40
N ASP A 71 5.35 -2.54 -25.72
CA ASP A 71 5.38 -1.14 -26.18
C ASP A 71 4.01 -0.50 -26.51
N GLU A 72 2.89 -1.16 -26.20
CA GLU A 72 1.57 -0.54 -26.24
C GLU A 72 1.23 0.18 -24.92
N TRP A 73 0.55 1.32 -25.04
CA TRP A 73 0.08 2.09 -23.89
C TRP A 73 -1.31 1.62 -23.46
N TYR A 74 -1.43 1.24 -22.20
CA TYR A 74 -2.68 0.85 -21.59
C TYR A 74 -3.11 1.82 -20.49
N PHE A 75 -4.42 1.97 -20.31
CA PHE A 75 -5.02 2.83 -19.29
C PHE A 75 -5.84 2.00 -18.31
N TYR A 76 -5.25 1.67 -17.17
CA TYR A 76 -5.89 0.89 -16.13
C TYR A 76 -6.93 1.70 -15.34
N CYS A 77 -8.10 1.11 -15.11
CA CYS A 77 -9.16 1.72 -14.31
C CYS A 77 -8.83 1.68 -12.82
N THR A 78 -8.75 2.85 -12.18
CA THR A 78 -8.51 3.01 -10.74
C THR A 78 -9.78 3.22 -9.91
N CYS A 79 -10.90 3.64 -10.52
CA CYS A 79 -12.13 3.98 -9.80
C CYS A 79 -13.08 2.78 -9.55
N GLY A 80 -13.02 1.73 -10.38
CA GLY A 80 -13.91 0.56 -10.29
C GLY A 80 -15.28 0.73 -10.98
N HIS A 81 -15.57 1.87 -11.61
CA HIS A 81 -16.86 2.15 -12.27
C HIS A 81 -16.85 1.99 -13.79
N SER A 82 -15.72 1.57 -14.37
CA SER A 82 -15.66 1.35 -15.81
C SER A 82 -16.53 0.17 -16.24
N LYS A 83 -17.13 0.28 -17.43
CA LYS A 83 -17.83 -0.82 -18.10
C LYS A 83 -16.89 -1.71 -18.91
N GLN A 84 -15.68 -1.22 -19.22
CA GLN A 84 -14.66 -1.92 -20.02
C GLN A 84 -13.50 -2.41 -19.12
N GLN A 85 -13.82 -2.91 -17.93
CA GLN A 85 -12.80 -3.44 -17.02
C GLN A 85 -11.94 -4.50 -17.71
N PRO A 86 -10.62 -4.53 -17.47
CA PRO A 86 -9.87 -3.79 -16.44
C PRO A 86 -9.45 -2.36 -16.83
N PHE A 87 -9.78 -1.91 -18.05
CA PHE A 87 -9.36 -0.62 -18.60
C PHE A 87 -10.34 0.51 -18.28
N CYS A 88 -9.88 1.74 -18.52
CA CYS A 88 -10.65 2.94 -18.28
C CYS A 88 -11.44 3.39 -19.52
N ASP A 89 -12.76 3.54 -19.36
CA ASP A 89 -13.71 4.09 -20.34
C ASP A 89 -14.07 5.58 -20.09
N GLY A 90 -13.49 6.20 -19.06
CA GLY A 90 -13.79 7.58 -18.68
C GLY A 90 -14.90 7.76 -17.65
N ALA A 91 -15.53 6.68 -17.16
CA ALA A 91 -16.57 6.75 -16.13
C ALA A 91 -16.14 7.48 -14.85
N HIS A 92 -14.83 7.48 -14.56
CA HIS A 92 -14.25 8.21 -13.43
C HIS A 92 -14.53 9.73 -13.46
N LYS A 93 -14.76 10.32 -14.63
CA LYS A 93 -15.07 11.77 -14.76
C LYS A 93 -16.39 12.13 -14.08
N ALA A 94 -17.40 11.26 -14.19
CA ALA A 94 -18.69 11.45 -13.53
C ALA A 94 -18.57 11.46 -11.99
N LEU A 95 -17.53 10.80 -11.45
CA LEU A 95 -17.25 10.77 -10.01
C LEU A 95 -16.50 12.01 -9.50
N GLN A 96 -15.93 12.83 -10.39
CA GLN A 96 -15.10 13.98 -10.01
C GLN A 96 -15.91 15.21 -9.55
N GLY A 97 -17.25 15.13 -9.56
CA GLY A 97 -18.13 16.23 -9.17
C GLY A 97 -18.12 17.37 -10.18
N THR A 98 -19.25 18.08 -10.29
CA THR A 98 -19.41 19.25 -11.19
C THR A 98 -18.94 20.55 -10.56
N SER A 99 -18.58 20.54 -9.28
CA SER A 99 -18.22 21.73 -8.53
C SER A 99 -16.82 22.18 -8.90
N PHE A 100 -16.69 23.16 -9.79
CA PHE A 100 -15.43 23.85 -10.11
C PHE A 100 -14.96 24.71 -8.93
N LYS A 101 -14.61 24.10 -7.80
CA LYS A 101 -13.87 24.81 -6.75
C LYS A 101 -12.41 24.89 -7.18
N LYS A 102 -11.83 26.09 -7.05
CA LYS A 102 -10.41 26.35 -7.28
C LYS A 102 -9.61 25.41 -6.37
N GLY A 103 -9.03 24.35 -6.95
CA GLY A 103 -8.40 23.25 -6.20
C GLY A 103 -9.02 21.86 -6.35
N ASN A 104 -9.89 21.61 -7.34
CA ASN A 104 -10.41 20.26 -7.64
C ASN A 104 -9.30 19.24 -7.92
N LEU A 105 -8.87 18.54 -6.87
CA LEU A 105 -8.06 17.33 -7.00
C LEU A 105 -8.92 16.24 -7.66
N LYS A 106 -8.44 15.75 -8.81
CA LYS A 106 -9.06 14.61 -9.50
C LYS A 106 -8.93 13.38 -8.61
N LYS A 107 -10.01 13.02 -7.90
CA LYS A 107 -10.05 11.88 -6.97
C LYS A 107 -9.61 10.56 -7.61
N TYR A 108 -9.99 10.32 -8.86
CA TYR A 108 -9.59 9.14 -9.60
C TYR A 108 -8.96 9.54 -10.93
N VAL A 109 -7.74 9.07 -11.17
CA VAL A 109 -7.00 9.23 -12.42
C VAL A 109 -6.64 7.85 -12.95
N PRO A 110 -6.87 7.55 -14.24
CA PRO A 110 -6.46 6.27 -14.83
C PRO A 110 -4.94 6.11 -14.75
N LEU A 111 -4.48 4.91 -14.42
CA LEU A 111 -3.05 4.62 -14.39
C LEU A 111 -2.59 4.25 -15.80
N ARG A 112 -1.72 5.07 -16.38
CA ARG A 112 -1.08 4.80 -17.67
C ARG A 112 0.14 3.90 -17.45
N PHE A 113 0.22 2.79 -18.15
CA PHE A 113 1.37 1.88 -18.07
C PHE A 113 1.68 1.26 -19.44
N LYS A 114 2.89 0.70 -19.57
CA LYS A 114 3.37 -0.08 -20.71
C LYS A 114 3.99 -1.36 -20.21
N VAL A 115 4.02 -2.40 -21.04
CA VAL A 115 4.70 -3.67 -20.74
C VAL A 115 5.89 -3.88 -21.66
N GLU A 116 6.94 -4.54 -21.17
CA GLU A 116 8.17 -4.78 -21.94
C GLU A 116 8.07 -5.99 -22.85
N THR A 117 7.34 -7.03 -22.43
CA THR A 117 7.22 -8.29 -23.17
C THR A 117 5.78 -8.64 -23.45
N THR A 118 5.48 -9.12 -24.65
CA THR A 118 4.15 -9.65 -25.00
C THR A 118 3.93 -10.99 -24.31
N LYS A 119 3.01 -11.03 -23.33
CA LYS A 119 2.64 -12.25 -22.61
C LYS A 119 1.27 -12.09 -21.93
N GLU A 120 0.77 -13.18 -21.35
CA GLU A 120 -0.39 -13.12 -20.46
C GLU A 120 -0.01 -12.45 -19.12
N TYR A 121 -0.81 -11.47 -18.72
CA TYR A 121 -0.70 -10.76 -17.43
C TYR A 121 -2.01 -10.89 -16.65
N TRP A 122 -1.90 -10.75 -15.33
CA TRP A 122 -3.04 -10.77 -14.41
C TRP A 122 -3.31 -9.37 -13.87
N LEU A 123 -4.30 -8.70 -14.43
CA LEU A 123 -4.68 -7.36 -14.00
C LEU A 123 -5.64 -7.41 -12.80
N CYS A 124 -5.48 -6.45 -11.89
CA CYS A 124 -6.32 -6.36 -10.70
C CYS A 124 -7.72 -5.84 -11.04
N ASN A 125 -8.76 -6.58 -10.64
CA ASN A 125 -10.15 -6.15 -10.79
C ASN A 125 -10.81 -5.67 -9.47
N CYS A 126 -10.27 -6.04 -8.31
CA CYS A 126 -10.80 -5.61 -7.01
C CYS A 126 -10.45 -4.15 -6.65
N LYS A 127 -9.49 -3.54 -7.36
CA LYS A 127 -8.96 -2.19 -7.14
C LYS A 127 -8.34 -1.96 -5.76
N GLN A 128 -8.10 -3.05 -5.03
CA GLN A 128 -7.48 -3.04 -3.70
C GLN A 128 -5.99 -3.38 -3.72
N THR A 129 -5.43 -3.86 -4.84
CA THR A 129 -3.99 -4.18 -4.99
C THR A 129 -3.11 -3.00 -4.60
N ASP A 130 -2.01 -3.27 -3.88
CA ASP A 130 -0.95 -2.30 -3.63
C ASP A 130 -0.04 -2.18 -4.85
N ASN A 131 0.02 -3.22 -5.68
CA ASN A 131 0.82 -3.27 -6.90
C ASN A 131 -0.01 -3.00 -8.17
N ARG A 132 -0.62 -1.82 -8.27
CA ARG A 132 -1.40 -1.44 -9.48
C ARG A 132 -0.45 -1.33 -10.68
N PRO A 133 -0.80 -1.86 -11.87
CA PRO A 133 -2.11 -2.40 -12.30
C PRO A 133 -2.29 -3.92 -12.09
N PHE A 134 -1.25 -4.58 -11.62
CA PHE A 134 -1.14 -6.03 -11.52
C PHE A 134 -1.83 -6.61 -10.28
N CYS A 135 -2.12 -7.91 -10.34
CA CYS A 135 -2.68 -8.63 -9.21
C CYS A 135 -1.57 -9.10 -8.28
N ASP A 136 -1.66 -8.72 -7.01
CA ASP A 136 -0.76 -9.12 -5.92
C ASP A 136 -1.37 -10.21 -5.02
N GLY A 137 -2.61 -10.63 -5.28
CA GLY A 137 -3.34 -11.57 -4.42
C GLY A 137 -4.18 -10.90 -3.32
N THR A 138 -4.12 -9.58 -3.16
CA THR A 138 -4.89 -8.82 -2.16
C THR A 138 -6.39 -9.12 -2.23
N HIS A 139 -6.90 -9.44 -3.42
CA HIS A 139 -8.29 -9.84 -3.62
C HIS A 139 -8.76 -11.03 -2.77
N ARG A 140 -7.84 -11.87 -2.24
CA ARG A 140 -8.17 -13.04 -1.42
C ARG A 140 -8.47 -12.72 0.04
N ARG A 141 -8.17 -11.51 0.50
CA ARG A 141 -8.45 -11.10 1.88
C ARG A 141 -9.95 -11.14 2.18
N GLU A 142 -10.29 -11.49 3.41
CA GLU A 142 -11.68 -11.72 3.84
C GLU A 142 -12.56 -10.47 3.72
N ASP A 143 -12.01 -9.28 4.00
CA ASP A 143 -12.69 -8.00 3.87
C ASP A 143 -13.18 -7.75 2.43
N ILE A 144 -12.36 -8.11 1.44
CA ILE A 144 -12.68 -7.97 0.01
C ILE A 144 -13.63 -9.08 -0.44
N GLN A 145 -13.44 -10.30 0.05
CA GLN A 145 -14.33 -11.42 -0.24
C GLN A 145 -15.74 -11.20 0.34
N ALA A 146 -15.87 -10.49 1.46
CA ALA A 146 -17.15 -10.16 2.05
C ALA A 146 -17.89 -9.00 1.34
N ALA A 147 -17.16 -8.11 0.65
CA ALA A 147 -17.69 -6.86 0.10
C ALA A 147 -18.62 -7.00 -1.13
N ILE A 148 -18.59 -8.15 -1.81
CA ILE A 148 -19.54 -8.47 -2.89
C ILE A 148 -20.31 -9.71 -2.43
N ARG A 149 -21.51 -9.50 -1.89
CA ARG A 149 -22.52 -10.53 -1.61
C ARG A 149 -23.72 -10.29 -2.50
#